data_AF-A0A3D1PDG9-F1
#
_entry.id   AF-A0A3D1PDG9-F1
#
_cell.length_a   1.000
_cell.length_b   1.000
_cell.length_c   1.000
_cell.angle_alpha   90.00
_cell.angle_beta   90.00
_cell.angle_gamma   90.00
#
_symmetry.space_group_name_H-M   'P 1'
#
loop_
_entity.id
_entity.type
_entity.pdbx_description
1 polymer ?
#
loop_
_entity_poly.entity_id
_entity_poly.type
_entity_poly.pdbx_seq_one_letter_code
_entity_poly.pdbx_strand_id
1 'polypeptide(L)'
;MANIAGTILDDILPGTDGNDQIAGYQGNDLIGGNGGNDLIGGGYGNDGIYGGYGYDSLYGDAGNDYLNGFGGGYSVEIDYLFGGTGSDIFVIGDSTGNAYLGGYNAVTNTDGS
;
A
#
# COMPACT_ATOMS: atom_id res chain seq x y z
N MET A 1 -10.52 12.69 -0.64
CA MET A 1 -9.95 13.41 0.52
C MET A 1 -10.81 13.31 1.75
N ALA A 2 -10.76 12.10 2.27
CA ALA A 2 -10.99 11.70 3.63
C ALA A 2 -9.64 11.62 4.37
N ASN A 3 -9.73 11.74 5.69
CA ASN A 3 -8.65 11.36 6.60
C ASN A 3 -9.19 10.20 7.44
N ILE A 4 -8.62 9.01 7.28
CA ILE A 4 -9.10 7.77 7.88
C ILE A 4 -8.03 7.29 8.86
N ALA A 5 -8.46 6.86 10.03
CA ALA A 5 -7.57 6.38 11.07
C ALA A 5 -8.15 5.11 11.70
N GLY A 6 -7.30 4.08 11.79
CA GLY A 6 -7.55 2.87 12.55
C GLY A 6 -7.35 3.09 14.04
N THR A 7 -7.15 1.99 14.74
CA THR A 7 -7.13 1.90 16.19
C THR A 7 -5.87 1.18 16.67
N ILE A 8 -5.98 0.43 17.77
CA ILE A 8 -4.88 -0.39 18.27
C ILE A 8 -5.10 -1.88 17.96
N LEU A 9 -6.13 -2.17 17.19
CA LEU A 9 -6.66 -3.48 16.87
C LEU A 9 -6.65 -3.63 15.36
N ASP A 10 -6.79 -4.88 14.90
CA ASP A 10 -6.95 -5.19 13.47
C ASP A 10 -8.20 -4.47 12.89
N ASP A 11 -7.98 -3.60 11.92
CA ASP A 11 -9.01 -2.77 11.28
C ASP A 11 -9.19 -3.09 9.78
N ILE A 12 -10.36 -2.71 9.25
CA ILE A 12 -10.62 -2.66 7.80
C ILE A 12 -10.89 -1.20 7.44
N LEU A 13 -9.98 -0.60 6.67
CA LEU A 13 -9.97 0.83 6.38
C LEU A 13 -10.12 1.07 4.86
N PRO A 14 -11.36 1.12 4.34
CA PRO A 14 -11.61 1.46 2.95
C PRO A 14 -11.60 2.98 2.74
N GLY A 15 -10.74 3.43 1.83
CA GLY A 15 -10.70 4.77 1.26
C GLY A 15 -11.85 5.06 0.31
N THR A 16 -11.72 6.13 -0.45
CA THR A 16 -12.71 6.68 -1.37
C THR A 16 -12.14 6.77 -2.79
N ASP A 17 -12.93 7.25 -3.75
CA ASP A 17 -12.43 7.44 -5.13
C ASP A 17 -11.58 8.73 -5.32
N GLY A 18 -11.09 9.34 -4.24
CA GLY A 18 -10.20 10.50 -4.39
C GLY A 18 -9.21 10.62 -3.26
N ASN A 19 -8.10 11.32 -3.52
CA ASN A 19 -6.89 11.41 -2.68
C ASN A 19 -7.14 11.42 -1.17
N ASP A 20 -6.79 10.35 -0.48
CA ASP A 20 -7.02 10.11 0.93
C ASP A 20 -5.71 10.05 1.73
N GLN A 21 -5.83 10.29 3.04
CA GLN A 21 -4.77 10.00 4.01
C GLN A 21 -5.28 8.94 4.98
N ILE A 22 -4.64 7.78 5.01
CA ILE A 22 -5.09 6.63 5.80
C ILE A 22 -3.95 6.15 6.71
N ALA A 23 -4.23 5.94 7.99
CA ALA A 23 -3.28 5.42 8.97
C ALA A 23 -3.89 4.25 9.75
N GLY A 24 -3.27 3.05 9.69
CA GLY A 24 -3.70 1.85 10.42
C GLY A 24 -3.40 1.89 11.92
N TYR A 25 -2.21 2.40 12.27
CA TYR A 25 -1.65 2.51 13.63
C TYR A 25 -1.12 1.21 14.22
N GLN A 26 -1.89 0.45 15.01
CA GLN A 26 -1.44 -0.86 15.50
C GLN A 26 -2.50 -1.90 15.20
N GLY A 27 -2.08 -3.12 14.92
CA GLY A 27 -2.97 -4.19 14.50
C GLY A 27 -2.48 -4.76 13.17
N ASN A 28 -3.08 -5.84 12.72
CA ASN A 28 -2.89 -6.33 11.37
C ASN A 28 -4.05 -5.80 10.53
N ASP A 29 -3.81 -4.73 9.80
CA ASP A 29 -4.85 -3.94 9.14
C ASP A 29 -5.03 -4.35 7.69
N LEU A 30 -6.25 -4.18 7.18
CA LEU A 30 -6.56 -4.25 5.76
C LEU A 30 -6.95 -2.85 5.28
N ILE A 31 -6.07 -2.23 4.49
CA ILE A 31 -6.19 -0.83 4.08
C ILE A 31 -6.27 -0.73 2.56
N GLY A 32 -7.27 0.01 2.06
CA GLY A 32 -7.45 0.22 0.62
C GLY A 32 -7.63 1.69 0.27
N GLY A 33 -6.86 2.22 -0.69
CA GLY A 33 -7.02 3.58 -1.21
C GLY A 33 -8.19 3.72 -2.19
N ASN A 34 -8.43 2.68 -3.00
CA ASN A 34 -9.39 2.62 -4.11
C ASN A 34 -8.99 3.49 -5.30
N GLY A 35 -9.23 4.80 -5.25
CA GLY A 35 -8.95 5.68 -6.38
C GLY A 35 -8.44 7.04 -5.92
N GLY A 36 -7.62 7.65 -6.76
CA GLY A 36 -6.96 8.91 -6.42
C GLY A 36 -5.52 8.67 -6.01
N ASN A 37 -4.82 9.74 -5.64
CA ASN A 37 -3.43 9.67 -5.20
C ASN A 37 -3.42 9.65 -3.67
N ASP A 38 -3.20 8.48 -3.09
CA ASP A 38 -3.37 8.25 -1.68
C ASP A 38 -2.05 8.23 -0.91
N LEU A 39 -2.12 8.61 0.36
CA LEU A 39 -1.05 8.42 1.34
C LEU A 39 -1.53 7.43 2.40
N ILE A 40 -0.93 6.24 2.42
CA ILE A 40 -1.37 5.14 3.27
C ILE A 40 -0.21 4.63 4.12
N GLY A 41 -0.40 4.57 5.44
CA GLY A 41 0.52 3.94 6.38
C GLY A 41 -0.15 2.81 7.17
N GLY A 42 0.47 1.63 7.19
CA GLY A 42 0.05 0.47 7.98
C GLY A 42 0.28 0.71 9.46
N GLY A 43 1.53 0.90 9.85
CA GLY A 43 1.91 1.20 11.22
C GLY A 43 2.61 -0.01 11.85
N TYR A 44 2.13 -0.48 13.01
CA TYR A 44 2.69 -1.66 13.67
C TYR A 44 1.80 -2.86 13.44
N GLY A 45 2.36 -3.96 12.95
CA GLY A 45 1.67 -5.21 12.69
C GLY A 45 1.92 -5.67 11.27
N ASN A 46 1.29 -6.77 10.85
CA ASN A 46 1.46 -7.27 9.49
C ASN A 46 0.26 -6.82 8.65
N ASP A 47 0.45 -5.79 7.84
CA ASP A 47 -0.63 -5.09 7.18
C ASP A 47 -0.80 -5.52 5.72
N GLY A 48 -2.04 -5.48 5.24
CA GLY A 48 -2.40 -5.63 3.84
C GLY A 48 -2.81 -4.27 3.26
N ILE A 49 -1.95 -3.67 2.44
CA ILE A 49 -2.13 -2.33 1.88
C ILE A 49 -2.34 -2.41 0.37
N TYR A 50 -3.43 -1.82 -0.10
CA TYR A 50 -3.81 -1.75 -1.51
C TYR A 50 -3.97 -0.27 -1.90
N GLY A 51 -3.11 0.25 -2.78
CA GLY A 51 -3.20 1.63 -3.29
C GLY A 51 -4.46 1.80 -4.12
N GLY A 52 -4.55 1.06 -5.22
CA GLY A 52 -5.67 1.18 -6.14
C GLY A 52 -5.27 2.01 -7.35
N TYR A 53 -6.21 2.74 -7.94
CA TYR A 53 -5.91 3.58 -9.11
C TYR A 53 -5.32 4.93 -8.70
N GLY A 54 -4.18 5.30 -9.27
CA GLY A 54 -3.59 6.61 -9.09
C GLY A 54 -2.10 6.54 -8.80
N TYR A 55 -1.54 7.64 -8.31
CA TYR A 55 -0.14 7.69 -7.86
C TYR A 55 -0.10 7.63 -6.34
N ASP A 56 0.18 6.45 -5.80
CA ASP A 56 0.06 6.20 -4.37
C ASP A 56 1.41 6.22 -3.65
N SER A 57 1.34 6.52 -2.35
CA SER A 57 2.46 6.38 -1.42
C SER A 57 2.05 5.45 -0.28
N LEU A 58 2.58 4.23 -0.32
CA LEU A 58 2.25 3.13 0.58
C LEU A 58 3.42 2.85 1.51
N TYR A 59 3.16 2.89 2.81
CA TYR A 59 4.14 2.62 3.87
C TYR A 59 3.65 1.44 4.73
N GLY A 60 4.39 0.33 4.75
CA GLY A 60 4.12 -0.81 5.66
C GLY A 60 4.50 -0.48 7.10
N ASP A 61 5.57 0.31 7.26
CA ASP A 61 6.16 0.69 8.54
C ASP A 61 6.80 -0.50 9.28
N ALA A 62 6.14 -1.10 10.27
CA ALA A 62 6.74 -2.10 11.15
C ALA A 62 5.97 -3.41 11.18
N GLY A 63 6.49 -4.41 10.50
CA GLY A 63 5.98 -5.77 10.47
C GLY A 63 6.32 -6.44 9.16
N ASN A 64 5.67 -7.57 8.86
CA ASN A 64 5.83 -8.23 7.57
C ASN A 64 4.63 -7.88 6.70
N ASP A 65 4.78 -6.88 5.85
CA ASP A 65 3.64 -6.27 5.20
C ASP A 65 3.45 -6.78 3.76
N TYR A 66 2.21 -6.66 3.28
CA TYR A 66 1.86 -6.86 1.88
C TYR A 66 1.44 -5.53 1.29
N LEU A 67 2.25 -5.01 0.36
CA LEU A 67 1.99 -3.74 -0.31
C LEU A 67 1.69 -3.98 -1.79
N ASN A 68 0.51 -3.56 -2.23
CA ASN A 68 0.06 -3.65 -3.61
C ASN A 68 -0.29 -2.26 -4.14
N GLY A 69 0.54 -1.71 -5.02
CA GLY A 69 0.25 -0.44 -5.70
C GLY A 69 -0.73 -0.57 -6.87
N PHE A 70 -1.00 -1.79 -7.34
CA PHE A 70 -1.72 -1.98 -8.60
C PHE A 70 -3.22 -1.67 -8.51
N GLY A 71 -3.66 -0.72 -9.35
CA GLY A 71 -5.07 -0.36 -9.52
C GLY A 71 -5.87 -1.16 -10.56
N GLY A 72 -5.25 -1.96 -11.44
CA GLY A 72 -6.01 -2.65 -12.48
C GLY A 72 -6.16 -1.88 -13.80
N GLY A 73 -5.24 -0.97 -14.13
CA GLY A 73 -5.30 -0.11 -15.32
C GLY A 73 -4.14 -0.30 -16.32
N TYR A 74 -4.30 0.25 -17.53
CA TYR A 74 -3.26 0.37 -18.56
C TYR A 74 -2.51 1.72 -18.50
N SER A 75 -2.80 2.54 -17.49
CA SER A 75 -2.11 3.81 -17.26
C SER A 75 -0.76 3.53 -16.62
N VAL A 76 0.27 4.28 -17.04
CA VAL A 76 1.56 4.26 -16.35
C VAL A 76 1.41 5.06 -15.06
N GLU A 77 1.20 4.31 -13.99
CA GLU A 77 1.07 4.78 -12.61
C GLU A 77 2.32 4.30 -11.87
N ILE A 78 3.04 5.23 -11.27
CA ILE A 78 4.28 4.92 -10.55
C ILE A 78 4.03 5.20 -9.08
N ASP A 79 3.94 4.13 -8.32
CA ASP A 79 3.73 4.20 -6.89
C ASP A 79 5.05 4.22 -6.11
N TYR A 80 4.97 4.76 -4.91
CA TYR A 80 6.02 4.68 -3.89
C TYR A 80 5.63 3.64 -2.86
N LEU A 81 6.36 2.53 -2.79
CA LEU A 81 6.10 1.46 -1.84
C LEU A 81 7.29 1.33 -0.89
N PHE A 82 7.06 1.54 0.39
CA PHE A 82 8.06 1.44 1.43
C PHE A 82 7.64 0.45 2.52
N GLY A 83 8.24 -0.74 2.55
CA GLY A 83 7.86 -1.78 3.51
C GLY A 83 8.31 -1.47 4.94
N GLY A 84 9.45 -0.81 5.10
CA GLY A 84 9.98 -0.47 6.42
C GLY A 84 10.75 -1.63 7.07
N THR A 85 10.44 -1.95 8.32
CA THR A 85 11.14 -3.01 9.08
C THR A 85 10.37 -4.31 9.02
N GLY A 86 11.03 -5.38 8.60
CA GLY A 86 10.46 -6.72 8.57
C GLY A 86 10.81 -7.41 7.26
N SER A 87 9.98 -8.36 6.85
CA SER A 87 10.09 -9.05 5.56
C SER A 87 8.82 -8.82 4.77
N ASP A 88 8.92 -7.95 3.77
CA ASP A 88 7.75 -7.42 3.06
C ASP A 88 7.59 -8.03 1.68
N ILE A 89 6.34 -8.05 1.22
CA ILE A 89 5.95 -8.48 -0.12
C ILE A 89 5.44 -7.25 -0.86
N PHE A 90 6.01 -7.03 -2.04
CA PHE A 90 5.59 -5.95 -2.94
C PHE A 90 4.97 -6.55 -4.21
N VAL A 91 3.76 -6.11 -4.51
CA VAL A 91 3.06 -6.40 -5.76
C VAL A 91 3.00 -5.12 -6.58
N ILE A 92 3.67 -5.17 -7.73
CA ILE A 92 3.76 -4.09 -8.71
C ILE A 92 3.12 -4.63 -9.99
N GLY A 93 2.01 -4.05 -10.41
CA GLY A 93 1.14 -4.68 -11.43
C GLY A 93 1.05 -3.94 -12.76
N ASP A 94 1.86 -2.91 -13.01
CA ASP A 94 1.88 -2.32 -14.34
C ASP A 94 2.86 -3.06 -15.27
N SER A 95 2.47 -3.20 -16.55
CA SER A 95 3.28 -3.84 -17.61
C SER A 95 4.62 -3.12 -17.89
N THR A 96 4.95 -2.09 -17.13
CA THR A 96 6.23 -1.37 -17.21
C THR A 96 7.13 -1.60 -15.99
N GLY A 97 6.62 -2.23 -14.93
CA GLY A 97 7.35 -2.61 -13.73
C GLY A 97 7.86 -1.41 -12.92
N ASN A 98 7.26 -0.22 -13.06
CA ASN A 98 7.79 0.99 -12.46
C ASN A 98 7.12 1.30 -11.12
N ALA A 99 7.78 0.92 -10.03
CA ALA A 99 7.51 1.46 -8.70
C ALA A 99 8.85 1.88 -8.06
N TYR A 100 8.80 2.85 -7.15
CA TYR A 100 9.93 3.12 -6.27
C TYR A 100 9.79 2.25 -5.02
N LEU A 101 10.57 1.18 -4.96
CA LEU A 101 10.60 0.27 -3.81
C LEU A 101 11.68 0.70 -2.81
N GLY A 102 11.32 0.74 -1.53
CA GLY A 102 12.26 0.91 -0.42
C GLY A 102 11.94 -0.02 0.77
N GLY A 103 12.96 -0.45 1.50
CA GLY A 103 12.82 -1.38 2.64
C GLY A 103 13.83 -2.52 2.61
N TYR A 104 13.94 -3.28 3.71
CA TYR A 104 14.84 -4.43 3.84
C TYR A 104 14.13 -5.70 3.32
N ASN A 105 14.75 -6.45 2.40
CA ASN A 105 14.22 -7.72 1.85
C ASN A 105 12.88 -7.66 1.07
N ALA A 106 12.79 -6.81 0.05
CA ALA A 106 11.68 -6.84 -0.90
C ALA A 106 11.61 -8.17 -1.68
N VAL A 107 10.56 -8.96 -1.46
CA VAL A 107 10.18 -10.02 -2.41
C VAL A 107 9.25 -9.38 -3.43
N THR A 108 9.78 -9.07 -4.61
CA THR A 108 9.00 -8.56 -5.73
C THR A 108 8.35 -9.73 -6.46
N ASN A 109 7.03 -9.83 -6.41
CA ASN A 109 6.30 -10.67 -7.35
C ASN A 109 5.89 -9.78 -8.53
N THR A 110 6.73 -9.73 -9.56
CA THR A 110 6.31 -9.24 -10.88
C THR A 110 5.37 -10.29 -11.44
N ASP A 111 4.10 -9.98 -11.60
CA ASP A 111 3.16 -10.84 -12.30
C ASP A 111 3.66 -11.06 -13.72
N GLY A 112 4.30 -12.22 -13.93
CA GLY A 112 4.74 -12.65 -15.23
C GLY A 112 3.52 -12.95 -16.11
N SER A 113 3.10 -11.97 -16.90
CA SER A 113 2.36 -12.18 -18.15
C SER A 113 3.29 -12.01 -19.35
#